data_AF-A0A699X8I4-F1
#
_entry.id   AF-A0A699X8I4-F1
#
_cell.length_a   1.000
_cell.length_b   1.000
_cell.length_c   1.000
_cell.angle_alpha   90.00
_cell.angle_beta   90.00
_cell.angle_gamma   90.00
#
_symmetry.space_group_name_H-M   'P 1'
#
loop_
_entity.id
_entity.type
_entity.pdbx_description
1 polymer ?
#
loop_
_entity_poly.entity_id
_entity_poly.type
_entity_poly.pdbx_seq_one_letter_code
_entity_poly.pdbx_strand_id
1 'polypeptide(L)' 'MGEFAENVAGGVDTYTLRQPIGVCAGITPFNFPAMIPLWMFPMAIACGNTFVLKPSEQDPMSTMLLVELAVEAGV' A
#
# COMPACT_ATOMS: atom_id res chain seq x y z
N MET A 1 10.23 7.17 -7.22
CA MET A 1 10.54 8.47 -7.83
C MET A 1 10.15 8.40 -9.29
N GLY A 2 9.62 9.48 -9.86
CA GLY A 2 9.35 9.55 -11.29
C GLY A 2 10.64 9.65 -12.10
N GLU A 3 10.50 9.51 -13.41
CA GLU A 3 11.57 9.71 -14.40
C GLU A 3 11.52 11.15 -14.88
N PHE A 4 12.70 11.73 -15.14
CA PHE A 4 12.86 13.07 -15.69
C PHE A 4 13.72 12.96 -16.94
N ALA A 5 13.30 13.59 -18.04
CA ALA A 5 14.02 13.60 -19.31
C ALA A 5 13.98 15.01 -19.90
N GLU A 6 15.16 15.58 -20.12
CA GLU A 6 15.34 16.90 -20.73
C GLU A 6 15.31 16.80 -22.25
N ASN A 7 14.77 17.83 -22.90
CA ASN A 7 14.86 18.05 -24.35
C ASN A 7 14.42 16.85 -25.21
N VAL A 8 13.32 16.19 -24.83
CA VAL A 8 12.72 15.07 -25.61
C VAL A 8 12.15 15.53 -26.96
N ALA A 9 11.89 16.83 -27.08
CA ALA A 9 11.66 17.57 -28.31
C ALA A 9 12.20 18.99 -28.10
N GLY A 10 12.37 19.79 -29.16
CA GLY A 10 13.00 21.11 -29.07
C GLY A 10 12.37 22.02 -28.01
N GLY A 11 13.08 22.18 -26.88
CA GLY A 11 12.65 23.00 -25.73
C GLY A 11 11.59 22.36 -24.82
N VAL A 12 11.40 21.04 -24.89
CA VAL A 12 10.40 20.31 -24.09
C VAL A 12 11.09 19.34 -23.15
N ASP A 13 10.86 19.52 -21.85
CA ASP A 13 11.23 18.58 -20.80
C ASP A 13 10.01 17.76 -20.38
N THR A 14 10.24 16.53 -19.93
CA THR A 14 9.18 15.64 -19.45
C THR A 14 9.53 15.05 -18.10
N TYR A 15 8.51 14.83 -17.29
CA TYR A 15 8.65 14.18 -16.00
C TYR A 15 7.43 13.32 -15.69
N THR A 16 7.62 12.25 -14.92
CA THR A 16 6.53 11.43 -14.43
C THR A 16 6.30 11.67 -12.94
N LEU A 17 5.05 11.57 -12.51
CA LEU A 17 4.66 11.61 -11.11
C LEU A 17 4.03 10.28 -10.73
N ARG A 18 4.36 9.76 -9.55
CA ARG A 18 3.63 8.64 -8.95
C ARG A 18 2.59 9.24 -8.02
N GLN A 19 1.32 9.10 -8.38
CA GLN A 19 0.20 9.57 -7.58
C GLN A 19 -0.52 8.36 -6.92
N PRO A 20 -1.17 8.55 -5.77
CA PRO A 20 -2.01 7.52 -5.18
C PRO A 20 -3.13 7.11 -6.15
N ILE A 21 -3.51 5.83 -6.12
CA ILE A 21 -4.60 5.29 -6.93
C ILE A 21 -5.96 5.43 -6.22
N GLY A 22 -5.98 5.67 -4.90
CA GLY A 22 -7.19 5.90 -4.12
C GLY A 22 -7.44 4.81 -3.09
N VAL A 23 -8.49 4.02 -3.26
CA VAL A 23 -8.86 2.92 -2.35
C VAL A 23 -8.31 1.60 -2.87
N CYS A 24 -7.51 0.92 -2.05
CA CYS A 24 -6.95 -0.40 -2.33
C CYS A 24 -7.69 -1.48 -1.53
N ALA A 25 -7.67 -2.72 -2.01
CA ALA A 25 -8.18 -3.87 -1.29
C ALA A 25 -7.17 -5.02 -1.28
N GLY A 26 -7.09 -5.76 -0.18
CA GLY A 26 -6.21 -6.92 -0.02
C GLY A 26 -6.96 -8.13 0.51
N ILE A 27 -6.69 -9.31 -0.06
CA ILE A 27 -7.22 -10.61 0.38
C ILE A 27 -6.02 -11.49 0.71
N THR A 28 -5.92 -11.98 1.95
CA THR A 28 -4.73 -12.72 2.42
C THR A 28 -5.06 -14.14 2.87
N PRO A 29 -4.18 -15.13 2.57
CA PRO A 29 -4.38 -16.53 2.99
C PRO A 29 -3.98 -16.76 4.45
N PHE A 30 -4.27 -17.96 4.97
CA PHE A 30 -4.05 -18.34 6.37
C PHE A 30 -2.57 -18.58 6.71
N ASN A 31 -1.75 -19.06 5.77
CA ASN A 31 -0.42 -19.58 6.08
C ASN A 31 0.57 -18.54 6.65
N PHE A 32 0.31 -17.25 6.44
CA PHE A 32 1.11 -16.16 6.99
C PHE A 32 0.23 -14.95 7.35
N PRO A 33 -0.53 -15.02 8.45
CA PRO A 33 -1.60 -14.07 8.77
C PRO A 33 -1.07 -12.72 9.31
N ALA A 34 0.23 -12.60 9.55
CA ALA A 34 0.89 -11.33 9.86
C ALA A 34 1.71 -10.80 8.67
N MET A 35 2.59 -11.64 8.11
CA MET A 35 3.55 -11.24 7.08
C MET A 35 2.87 -10.81 5.77
N ILE A 36 1.87 -11.54 5.28
CA ILE A 36 1.24 -11.21 3.99
C ILE A 36 0.43 -9.90 4.08
N PRO A 37 -0.39 -9.65 5.12
CA PRO A 37 -0.97 -8.32 5.35
C PRO A 37 0.07 -7.19 5.32
N LEU A 38 1.22 -7.39 5.97
CA LEU A 38 2.31 -6.41 6.02
C LEU A 38 3.01 -6.18 4.67
N TRP A 39 2.87 -7.09 3.70
CA TRP A 39 3.32 -6.84 2.33
C TRP A 39 2.38 -5.91 1.56
N MET A 40 1.14 -5.75 2.01
CA MET A 40 0.09 -5.07 1.27
C MET A 40 -0.24 -3.69 1.86
N PHE A 41 -0.87 -3.65 3.04
CA PHE A 41 -1.46 -2.42 3.56
C PHE A 41 -0.41 -1.34 3.93
N PRO A 42 0.79 -1.66 4.50
CA PRO A 42 1.76 -0.62 4.85
C PRO A 42 2.29 0.11 3.61
N MET A 43 2.59 -0.64 2.53
CA MET A 43 3.05 -0.06 1.27
C MET A 43 1.96 0.76 0.59
N ALA A 44 0.71 0.29 0.62
CA ALA A 44 -0.40 1.04 0.05
C ALA A 44 -0.62 2.38 0.77
N ILE A 45 -0.63 2.36 2.11
CA ILE A 45 -0.79 3.55 2.95
C ILE A 45 0.38 4.51 2.81
N ALA A 46 1.62 4.01 2.81
CA ALA A 46 2.81 4.84 2.59
C ALA A 46 2.81 5.53 1.21
N CYS A 47 2.19 4.89 0.21
CA CYS A 47 1.96 5.47 -1.12
C CYS A 47 0.76 6.44 -1.19
N GLY A 48 0.11 6.75 -0.06
CA GLY A 48 -1.01 7.69 0.03
C GLY A 48 -2.38 7.11 -0.29
N ASN A 49 -2.53 5.78 -0.29
CA ASN A 49 -3.81 5.12 -0.53
C ASN A 49 -4.51 4.75 0.78
N THR A 50 -5.83 4.63 0.75
CA THR A 50 -6.58 3.94 1.81
C THR A 50 -6.64 2.44 1.49
N PHE A 51 -6.88 1.61 2.50
CA PHE A 51 -6.81 0.15 2.33
C PHE A 51 -7.95 -0.59 3.05
N VAL A 52 -8.58 -1.53 2.36
CA VAL A 52 -9.56 -2.49 2.91
C VAL A 52 -8.96 -3.89 2.91
N LEU A 53 -8.78 -4.48 4.08
CA LEU A 53 -8.14 -5.79 4.23
C LEU A 53 -9.16 -6.87 4.60
N LYS A 54 -9.22 -7.95 3.82
CA LYS A 54 -10.00 -9.16 4.11
C LYS A 54 -9.06 -10.34 4.42
N PRO A 55 -8.72 -10.58 5.70
CA PRO A 55 -7.87 -11.70 6.07
C PRO A 55 -8.58 -13.06 5.90
N SER A 56 -7.81 -14.13 6.09
CA SER A 56 -8.38 -15.46 6.25
C SER A 56 -9.19 -15.55 7.54
N GLU A 57 -10.34 -16.20 7.45
CA GLU A 57 -11.21 -16.50 8.57
C GLU A 57 -10.66 -17.59 9.51
N GLN A 58 -9.62 -18.32 9.10
CA GLN A 58 -9.05 -19.41 9.88
C GLN A 58 -8.19 -18.91 11.06
N ASP A 59 -7.47 -17.81 10.86
CA ASP A 59 -6.53 -17.23 11.82
C ASP A 59 -6.47 -15.68 11.75
N PRO A 60 -7.62 -14.98 11.86
CA PRO A 60 -7.70 -13.54 11.63
C PRO A 60 -7.02 -12.69 12.71
N MET A 61 -6.80 -13.23 13.91
CA MET A 61 -6.44 -12.46 15.10
C MET A 61 -5.10 -11.73 14.98
N SER A 62 -4.09 -12.34 14.35
CA SER A 62 -2.80 -11.67 14.12
C SER A 62 -2.96 -10.48 13.17
N THR A 63 -3.79 -10.59 12.14
CA THR A 63 -4.08 -9.45 11.26
C THR A 63 -4.84 -8.35 12.00
N MET A 64 -5.85 -8.69 12.81
CA MET A 64 -6.63 -7.71 13.56
C MET A 64 -5.76 -6.90 14.51
N LEU A 65 -4.85 -7.56 15.25
CA LEU A 65 -3.90 -6.89 16.13
C LEU A 65 -2.99 -5.90 15.37
N LEU A 66 -2.54 -6.26 14.16
CA LEU A 66 -1.73 -5.34 13.34
C LEU A 66 -2.52 -4.09 12.93
N VAL A 67 -3.82 -4.22 12.65
CA VAL A 67 -4.69 -3.08 12.34
C VAL A 67 -4.89 -2.19 13.57
N GLU A 68 -5.08 -2.78 14.75
CA GLU A 68 -5.17 -2.02 16.01
C GLU A 68 -3.87 -1.24 16.29
N LEU A 69 -2.71 -1.90 16.14
CA LEU A 69 -1.40 -1.24 16.30
C LEU A 69 -1.15 -0.15 15.26
N ALA A 70 -1.65 -0.31 14.03
CA ALA A 70 -1.56 0.74 13.01
C ALA A 70 -2.34 2.00 13.43
N VAL A 71 -3.55 1.83 13.97
CA VAL A 71 -4.35 2.93 14.52
C VAL A 71 -3.64 3.58 15.71
N GLU A 72 -3.06 2.80 16.62
CA GLU A 72 -2.27 3.33 17.74
C GLU A 72 -1.04 4.12 17.26
N ALA A 73 -0.43 3.70 16.15
CA ALA A 73 0.70 4.39 15.52
C ALA A 73 0.31 5.69 14.78
N GLY A 74 -0.99 6.03 14.70
CA GLY A 74 -1.48 7.26 14.09
C GLY A 74 -1.80 7.16 12.60
N VAL A 75 -2.07 5.95 12.09
CA VAL A 75 -2.63 5.71 10.75
C VAL A 75 -4.09 6.14 10.67
#